data_AF-A0A528TH77-F1
#
_entry.id   AF-A0A528TH77-F1
#
_cell.length_a   1.000
_cell.length_b   1.000
_cell.length_c   1.000
_cell.angle_alpha   90.00
_cell.angle_beta   90.00
_cell.angle_gamma   90.00
#
_symmetry.space_group_name_H-M   'P 1'
#
loop_
_entity.id
_entity.type
_entity.pdbx_description
1 polymer ?
#
loop_
_entity_poly.entity_id
_entity_poly.type
_entity_poly.pdbx_seq_one_letter_code
_entity_poly.pdbx_strand_id
1 'polypeptide(L)'
;ALARLDGVSLVEDPDDIRPLLSVAHLGIVPLAMGGGTRIKILEAMAWGVPVIATPLAAEGLNLIEGDEVLLSDTDEGLADIAVRLCSDHA
;
A
#
# COMPACT_ATOMS: atom_id res chain seq x y z
N ALA A 1 0.24 16.59 -11.50
CA ALA A 1 -1.11 16.33 -12.05
C ALA A 1 -2.03 15.75 -10.98
N LEU A 2 -1.60 14.68 -10.29
CA LEU A 2 -2.35 14.04 -9.20
C LEU A 2 -2.59 14.97 -7.98
N ALA A 3 -1.60 15.76 -7.58
CA ALA A 3 -1.71 16.71 -6.46
C ALA A 3 -2.74 17.85 -6.66
N ARG A 4 -3.45 17.89 -7.80
CA ARG A 4 -4.55 18.84 -8.06
C ARG A 4 -5.93 18.23 -7.86
N LEU A 5 -6.00 16.93 -7.57
CA LEU A 5 -7.26 16.25 -7.30
C LEU A 5 -7.67 16.49 -5.84
N ASP A 6 -8.95 16.68 -5.60
CA ASP A 6 -9.48 16.81 -4.24
C ASP A 6 -9.22 15.53 -3.44
N GLY A 7 -8.79 15.68 -2.19
CA GLY A 7 -8.46 14.55 -1.31
C GLY A 7 -7.12 13.86 -1.60
N VAL A 8 -6.30 14.37 -2.54
CA VAL A 8 -4.98 13.85 -2.84
C VAL A 8 -3.89 14.80 -2.34
N SER A 9 -3.02 14.31 -1.45
CA SER A 9 -1.81 15.01 -1.01
C SER A 9 -0.58 14.33 -1.59
N LEU A 10 0.35 15.12 -2.15
CA LEU A 10 1.66 14.63 -2.57
C LEU A 10 2.70 15.04 -1.51
N VAL A 11 3.39 14.04 -0.96
CA VAL A 11 4.56 14.25 -0.10
C VAL A 11 5.80 13.82 -0.88
N GLU A 12 6.56 14.80 -1.38
CA GLU A 12 7.82 14.54 -2.10
C GLU A 12 8.95 14.38 -1.10
N ASP A 13 9.71 13.29 -1.23
CA ASP A 13 10.94 12.99 -0.47
C ASP A 13 10.83 13.27 1.05
N PRO A 14 9.95 12.54 1.76
CA PRO A 14 9.77 12.77 3.18
C PRO A 14 11.03 12.42 3.97
N ASP A 15 11.52 13.37 4.79
CA ASP A 15 12.61 13.13 5.75
C ASP A 15 12.29 12.00 6.74
N ASP A 16 11.00 11.79 7.02
CA ASP A 16 10.49 10.76 7.93
C ASP A 16 9.13 10.22 7.45
N ILE A 17 9.07 8.91 7.25
CA ILE A 17 7.88 8.17 6.84
C ILE A 17 6.93 7.88 8.02
N ARG A 18 7.42 7.87 9.26
CA ARG A 18 6.66 7.47 10.46
C ARG A 18 5.38 8.29 10.66
N PRO A 19 5.37 9.63 10.52
CA PRO A 19 4.15 10.41 10.66
C PRO A 19 3.08 10.01 9.64
N LEU A 20 3.49 9.68 8.40
CA LEU A 20 2.57 9.28 7.34
C LEU A 20 1.96 7.90 7.62
N LEU A 21 2.79 6.93 8.05
CA LEU A 21 2.30 5.59 8.38
C LEU A 21 1.44 5.58 9.65
N SER A 22 1.74 6.43 10.63
CA SER A 22 1.00 6.48 11.92
C SER A 22 -0.48 6.86 11.78
N VAL A 23 -0.85 7.50 10.67
CA VAL A 23 -2.22 7.93 10.38
C VAL A 23 -2.81 7.21 9.16
N ALA A 24 -2.07 6.29 8.55
CA ALA A 24 -2.52 5.57 7.37
C ALA A 24 -3.50 4.45 7.76
N HIS A 25 -4.65 4.40 7.08
CA HIS A 25 -5.60 3.29 7.23
C HIS A 25 -5.14 2.02 6.50
N LEU A 26 -4.45 2.20 5.37
CA LEU A 26 -3.86 1.14 4.55
C LEU A 26 -2.76 1.71 3.64
N GLY A 27 -1.89 0.84 3.14
CA GLY A 27 -0.89 1.16 2.11
C GLY A 27 -1.17 0.43 0.80
N ILE A 28 -1.10 1.13 -0.33
CA ILE A 28 -1.26 0.56 -1.67
C ILE A 28 0.08 0.59 -2.40
N VAL A 29 0.55 -0.56 -2.90
CA VAL A 29 1.82 -0.72 -3.63
C VAL A 29 1.57 -1.27 -5.05
N PRO A 30 1.16 -0.41 -6.01
CA PRO A 30 0.76 -0.81 -7.35
C PRO A 30 1.98 -0.97 -8.29
N LEU A 31 2.93 -1.86 -7.95
CA LEU A 31 4.17 -1.98 -8.72
C LEU A 31 3.91 -2.73 -10.05
N ALA A 32 3.96 -2.03 -11.17
CA ALA A 32 3.85 -2.62 -12.51
C ALA A 32 5.20 -3.08 -13.08
N MET A 33 6.30 -2.43 -12.67
CA MET A 33 7.66 -2.75 -13.11
C MET A 33 8.69 -2.28 -12.09
N GLY A 34 9.86 -2.92 -12.09
CA GLY A 34 10.98 -2.56 -11.20
C GLY A 34 11.34 -3.66 -10.21
N GLY A 35 12.50 -3.50 -9.59
CA GLY A 35 13.05 -4.46 -8.62
C GLY A 35 13.71 -3.75 -7.45
N GLY A 36 14.32 -4.52 -6.56
CA GLY A 36 14.97 -4.04 -5.34
C GLY A 36 14.23 -4.49 -4.09
N THR A 37 14.77 -4.07 -2.94
CA THR A 37 14.21 -4.43 -1.64
C THR A 37 12.80 -3.85 -1.51
N ARG A 38 11.84 -4.68 -1.06
CA ARG A 38 10.43 -4.30 -0.90
C ARG A 38 10.20 -3.44 0.35
N ILE A 39 11.01 -2.40 0.51
CA ILE A 39 11.09 -1.56 1.72
C ILE A 39 9.72 -1.00 2.10
N LYS A 40 8.96 -0.47 1.13
CA LYS A 40 7.65 0.15 1.38
C LYS A 40 6.63 -0.81 2.01
N ILE A 41 6.64 -2.09 1.62
CA ILE A 41 5.76 -3.10 2.23
C ILE A 41 6.21 -3.37 3.67
N LEU A 42 7.51 -3.60 3.87
CA LEU A 42 8.06 -3.91 5.19
C LEU A 42 7.89 -2.74 6.18
N GLU A 43 8.05 -1.50 5.73
CA GLU A 43 7.82 -0.31 6.55
C GLU A 43 6.35 -0.18 6.97
N ALA A 44 5.41 -0.36 6.05
CA ALA A 44 3.98 -0.34 6.36
C ALA A 44 3.59 -1.44 7.36
N MET A 45 4.05 -2.68 7.12
CA MET A 45 3.82 -3.81 8.01
C MET A 45 4.42 -3.61 9.41
N ALA A 46 5.63 -3.04 9.49
CA ALA A 46 6.27 -2.72 10.77
C ALA A 46 5.49 -1.68 11.59
N TRP A 47 4.67 -0.85 10.93
CA TRP A 47 3.74 0.11 11.56
C TRP A 47 2.33 -0.45 11.77
N GLY A 48 2.09 -1.73 11.47
CA GLY A 48 0.77 -2.34 11.59
C GLY A 48 -0.23 -1.81 10.56
N VAL A 49 0.23 -1.21 9.47
CA VAL A 49 -0.63 -0.71 8.39
C VAL A 49 -0.94 -1.86 7.42
N PRO A 50 -2.23 -2.19 7.18
CA PRO A 50 -2.62 -3.19 6.18
C PRO A 50 -2.06 -2.86 4.79
N VAL A 51 -1.56 -3.88 4.08
CA VAL A 51 -0.94 -3.70 2.76
C VAL A 51 -1.79 -4.34 1.67
N ILE A 52 -2.07 -3.55 0.64
CA ILE A 52 -2.60 -4.01 -0.66
C ILE A 52 -1.49 -3.81 -1.70
N ALA A 53 -1.19 -4.83 -2.50
CA ALA A 53 -0.05 -4.78 -3.41
C ALA A 53 -0.27 -5.59 -4.70
N THR A 54 0.53 -5.31 -5.73
CA THR A 54 0.64 -6.26 -6.84
C THR A 54 1.44 -7.50 -6.42
N PRO A 55 1.23 -8.66 -7.06
CA PRO A 55 2.07 -9.84 -6.82
C PRO A 55 3.57 -9.54 -7.01
N LEU A 56 3.91 -8.69 -7.98
CA LEU A 56 5.29 -8.24 -8.22
C LEU A 56 5.86 -7.42 -7.04
N ALA A 57 5.05 -6.57 -6.41
CA ALA A 57 5.49 -5.80 -5.25
C ALA A 57 5.77 -6.68 -4.03
N ALA A 58 5.01 -7.76 -3.83
CA ALA A 58 5.16 -8.69 -2.70
C ALA A 58 6.20 -9.81 -2.94
N GLU A 59 6.74 -9.91 -4.15
CA GLU A 59 7.68 -10.96 -4.54
C GLU A 59 8.89 -11.03 -3.60
N GLY A 60 9.21 -12.25 -3.17
CA GLY A 60 10.37 -12.55 -2.32
C GLY A 60 10.15 -12.34 -0.83
N LEU A 61 8.97 -11.88 -0.40
CA LEU A 61 8.64 -11.67 1.01
C LEU A 61 7.98 -12.88 1.69
N ASN A 62 7.58 -13.91 0.94
CA ASN A 62 6.90 -15.12 1.44
C ASN A 62 5.65 -14.82 2.30
N LEU A 63 4.92 -13.77 1.95
CA LEU A 63 3.71 -13.35 2.66
C LEU A 63 2.52 -14.26 2.34
N ILE A 64 1.64 -14.45 3.31
CA ILE A 64 0.40 -15.20 3.15
C ILE A 64 -0.69 -14.28 2.62
N GLU A 65 -1.16 -14.54 1.40
CA GLU A 65 -2.29 -13.81 0.81
C GLU A 65 -3.57 -14.05 1.63
N GLY A 66 -4.29 -12.96 1.92
CA GLY A 66 -5.53 -12.99 2.69
C GLY A 66 -5.35 -12.91 4.21
N ASP A 67 -4.11 -13.06 4.70
CA ASP A 67 -3.77 -12.92 6.12
C ASP A 67 -2.81 -11.74 6.34
N GLU A 68 -1.65 -11.78 5.67
CA GLU A 68 -0.60 -10.77 5.83
C GLU A 68 -0.64 -9.68 4.74
N VAL A 69 -1.16 -10.01 3.55
CA VAL A 69 -1.25 -9.07 2.41
C VAL A 69 -2.47 -9.38 1.54
N LEU A 70 -3.05 -8.34 0.94
CA LEU A 70 -4.08 -8.49 -0.10
C LEU A 70 -3.47 -8.18 -1.47
N LEU A 71 -3.71 -9.04 -2.45
CA LEU A 71 -3.08 -8.94 -3.76
C LEU A 71 -4.10 -8.67 -4.88
N SER A 72 -3.68 -7.87 -5.86
CA SER A 72 -4.35 -7.76 -7.15
C SER A 72 -3.35 -7.31 -8.22
N ASP A 73 -3.47 -7.84 -9.43
CA ASP A 73 -2.65 -7.49 -10.59
C ASP A 73 -3.27 -6.38 -11.47
N THR A 74 -4.41 -5.81 -11.07
CA THR A 74 -5.09 -4.73 -11.79
C THR A 74 -5.33 -3.52 -10.89
N ASP A 75 -5.30 -2.33 -11.48
CA ASP A 75 -5.59 -1.08 -10.75
C ASP A 75 -7.02 -1.08 -10.19
N GLU A 76 -7.98 -1.63 -10.94
CA GLU A 76 -9.37 -1.78 -10.49
C GLU A 76 -9.48 -2.71 -9.28
N GLY A 77 -8.79 -3.85 -9.29
CA GLY A 77 -8.85 -4.79 -8.17
C GLY A 77 -8.17 -4.24 -6.91
N LEU A 78 -7.06 -3.51 -7.06
CA LEU A 78 -6.43 -2.79 -5.94
C LEU A 78 -7.39 -1.75 -5.35
N ALA A 79 -8.09 -0.99 -6.20
CA ALA A 79 -9.06 0.02 -5.76
C ALA A 79 -10.26 -0.63 -5.04
N ASP A 80 -10.82 -1.71 -5.58
CA ASP A 80 -11.95 -2.43 -4.97
C ASP A 80 -11.59 -2.95 -3.57
N ILE A 81 -10.39 -3.51 -3.41
CA ILE A 81 -9.90 -3.95 -2.10
C ILE A 81 -9.75 -2.77 -1.13
N ALA A 82 -9.19 -1.65 -1.59
CA ALA A 82 -9.01 -0.46 -0.76
C ALA A 82 -10.36 0.12 -0.29
N VAL A 83 -11.34 0.24 -1.19
CA VAL A 83 -12.69 0.70 -0.84
C VAL A 83 -13.35 -0.22 0.18
N ARG A 84 -13.21 -1.54 0.00
CA ARG A 84 -13.75 -2.54 0.94
C ARG A 84 -13.15 -2.35 2.33
N LEU A 85 -11.82 -2.25 2.45
CA LEU A 85 -11.15 -2.05 3.74
C LEU A 85 -11.46 -0.71 4.41
N CYS A 86 -11.64 0.37 3.63
CA CYS A 86 -12.05 1.66 4.18
C CYS A 86 -13.52 1.67 4.64
N SER A 87 -14.34 0.77 4.13
CA SER A 87 -15.76 0.66 4.49
C SER A 87 -16.02 -0.35 5.61
N ASP A 88 -15.02 -1.16 5.95
CA ASP A 88 -15.09 -2.17 7.00
C ASP A 88 -14.99 -1.49 8.38
N HIS A 89 -16.15 -1.23 8.98
CA HIS A 89 -16.26 -0.67 10.32
C HIS A 89 -16.37 -1.83 11.31
N ALA A 90 -15.23 -2.47 11.60
CA ALA A 90 -15.10 -3.31 12.79
C ALA A 90 -14.97 -2.46 14.05
#